data_AF-A0A3A5VVW4-F1
#
_entry.id   AF-A0A3A5VVW4-F1
#
_cell.length_a   1.000
_cell.length_b   1.000
_cell.length_c   1.000
_cell.angle_alpha   90.00
_cell.angle_beta   90.00
_cell.angle_gamma   90.00
#
_symmetry.space_group_name_H-M   'P 1'
#
loop_
_entity.id
_entity.type
_entity.pdbx_description
1 polymer ?
#
loop_
_entity_poly.entity_id
_entity_poly.type
_entity_poly.pdbx_seq_one_letter_code
_entity_poly.pdbx_strand_id
1 'polypeptide(L)' 'MGHLADINKSYFAHLAGAWKMAFWFALGSVRLIIHGILPNIDEHAGQRTVDHYSPPKKVED' A
#
# COMPACT_ATOMS: atom_id res chain seq x y z
N MET A 1 -15.85 -15.67 12.11
CA MET A 1 -14.67 -15.92 11.26
C MET A 1 -15.04 -16.40 9.84
N GLY A 2 -16.25 -16.12 9.32
CA GLY A 2 -16.63 -16.56 7.96
C GLY A 2 -15.77 -15.93 6.86
N HIS A 3 -15.48 -14.63 6.98
CA HIS A 3 -14.71 -13.88 5.96
C HIS A 3 -13.26 -14.34 5.75
N LEU A 4 -12.64 -15.04 6.73
CA LEU A 4 -11.28 -15.59 6.60
C LEU A 4 -11.26 -16.89 5.78
N ALA A 5 -12.35 -17.68 5.85
CA ALA A 5 -12.53 -18.88 5.05
C ALA A 5 -12.77 -18.52 3.58
N ASP A 6 -13.49 -17.43 3.32
CA ASP A 6 -13.77 -16.91 1.96
C ASP A 6 -12.49 -16.50 1.20
N ILE A 7 -11.43 -16.12 1.92
CA ILE A 7 -10.14 -15.68 1.34
C ILE A 7 -9.01 -16.69 1.58
N ASN A 8 -9.32 -17.89 2.09
CA ASN A 8 -8.38 -18.96 2.39
C ASN A 8 -7.10 -18.50 3.13
N LYS A 9 -7.26 -17.66 4.17
CA LYS A 9 -6.13 -17.16 4.99
C LYS A 9 -6.30 -17.51 6.45
N SER A 10 -5.19 -17.86 7.10
CA SER A 10 -5.16 -17.93 8.56
C SER A 10 -5.35 -16.54 9.18
N TYR A 11 -5.88 -16.49 10.40
CA TYR A 11 -6.09 -15.22 11.12
C TYR A 11 -4.83 -14.35 11.17
N PHE A 12 -3.68 -14.95 11.50
CA PHE A 12 -2.41 -14.24 11.58
C PHE A 12 -1.92 -13.74 10.21
N ALA A 13 -2.12 -14.52 9.13
CA ALA A 13 -1.80 -14.06 7.78
C ALA A 13 -2.68 -12.89 7.34
N HIS A 14 -3.97 -12.91 7.70
CA HIS A 14 -4.88 -11.80 7.43
C HIS A 14 -4.52 -10.55 8.23
N LEU A 15 -4.24 -10.70 9.53
CA LEU A 15 -3.84 -9.60 10.40
C LEU A 15 -2.53 -8.94 9.95
N ALA A 16 -1.51 -9.75 9.62
CA ALA A 16 -0.24 -9.24 9.11
C ALA A 16 -0.42 -8.49 7.79
N GLY A 17 -1.27 -8.99 6.88
CA GLY A 17 -1.64 -8.29 5.65
C GLY A 17 -2.31 -6.95 5.92
N ALA A 18 -3.28 -6.92 6.83
CA ALA A 18 -4.00 -5.70 7.22
C ALA A 18 -3.07 -4.64 7.82
N TRP A 19 -2.14 -5.04 8.70
CA TRP A 19 -1.16 -4.11 9.28
C TRP A 19 -0.17 -3.60 8.25
N LYS A 20 0.28 -4.45 7.32
CA LYS A 20 1.15 -4.04 6.22
C LYS A 20 0.45 -3.01 5.33
N MET A 21 -0.83 -3.22 4.99
CA MET A 21 -1.64 -2.24 4.26
C MET A 21 -1.72 -0.90 4.99
N ALA A 22 -2.13 -0.95 6.27
CA ALA A 22 -2.32 0.25 7.09
C ALA A 22 -1.03 1.08 7.19
N PHE A 23 0.11 0.41 7.41
CA PHE A 23 1.41 1.07 7.47
C PHE A 23 1.76 1.80 6.16
N TRP A 24 1.67 1.13 5.00
CA TRP A 24 2.05 1.74 3.73
C TRP A 24 1.11 2.85 3.30
N PHE A 25 -0.20 2.73 3.55
CA PHE A 25 -1.14 3.81 3.26
C PHE A 25 -0.98 5.00 4.21
N ALA A 26 -0.68 4.77 5.50
CA ALA A 26 -0.36 5.86 6.41
C ALA A 26 0.92 6.59 5.96
N LEU A 27 2.00 5.87 5.67
CA LEU A 27 3.24 6.46 5.16
C LEU A 27 3.01 7.21 3.84
N GLY A 28 2.24 6.63 2.93
CA GLY A 28 1.82 7.25 1.68
C GLY A 28 1.07 8.57 1.85
N SER A 29 0.12 8.60 2.79
CA SER A 29 -0.63 9.82 3.10
C SER A 29 0.28 10.95 3.62
N VAL A 30 1.25 10.62 4.49
CA VAL A 30 2.24 11.59 4.97
C VAL A 30 3.08 12.13 3.82
N ARG A 31 3.54 11.26 2.91
CA ARG A 31 4.29 11.67 1.71
C ARG A 31 3.47 12.58 0.81
N LEU A 32 2.18 12.30 0.61
CA LEU A 32 1.29 13.13 -0.20
C LEU A 32 1.02 14.50 0.45
N ILE A 33 0.87 14.56 1.77
CA ILE A 33 0.76 15.84 2.49
C ILE A 33 2.03 16.66 2.31
N ILE A 34 3.21 16.05 2.45
CA ILE A 34 4.50 16.73 2.23
C ILE A 34 4.61 17.20 0.79
N HIS A 35 4.27 16.37 -0.20
CA HIS A 35 4.28 16.74 -1.62
C HIS A 35 3.32 17.90 -1.92
N GLY A 36 2.15 17.96 -1.27
CA GLY A 36 1.24 19.09 -1.39
C GLY A 36 1.82 20.42 -0.91
N ILE A 37 2.77 20.40 0.05
CA ILE A 37 3.46 21.58 0.58
C ILE A 37 4.75 21.88 -0.22
N LEU A 38 5.50 20.82 -0.56
CA LEU A 38 6.81 20.86 -1.22
C LEU A 38 6.79 19.93 -2.45
N PRO A 39 6.17 20.34 -3.56
CA PRO A 39 5.92 19.46 -4.71
C PRO A 39 7.18 18.86 -5.31
N ASN A 40 8.30 19.57 -5.25
CA ASN A 40 9.56 19.18 -5.88
C ASN A 40 10.36 18.13 -5.07
N ILE A 41 9.96 17.77 -3.86
CA ILE A 41 10.72 16.86 -2.98
C ILE A 41 10.34 15.38 -3.19
N ASP A 42 9.11 15.10 -3.64
CA ASP A 42 8.63 13.75 -3.92
C ASP A 42 7.55 13.77 -5.01
N GLU A 43 7.95 14.15 -6.23
CA GLU A 43 7.05 14.34 -7.38
C GLU A 43 6.19 13.12 -7.72
N HIS A 44 6.64 11.92 -7.32
CA HIS A 44 5.95 10.66 -7.57
C HIS A 44 5.43 10.01 -6.27
N ALA A 45 5.17 10.80 -5.22
CA ALA A 45 4.74 10.33 -3.90
C ALA A 45 3.56 9.35 -3.97
N GLY A 46 2.53 9.70 -4.73
CA GLY A 46 1.32 8.89 -4.89
C GLY A 46 1.60 7.58 -5.62
N GLN A 47 2.12 7.66 -6.84
CA GLN A 47 2.40 6.49 -7.69
C GLN A 47 3.34 5.51 -6.97
N ARG A 48 4.44 5.99 -6.38
CA ARG A 48 5.41 5.14 -5.66
C ARG A 48 4.81 4.46 -4.43
N THR A 49 3.84 5.09 -3.76
CA THR A 49 3.14 4.47 -2.62
C THR A 49 2.26 3.32 -3.09
N VAL A 50 1.48 3.54 -4.15
CA VAL A 50 0.59 2.51 -4.71
C VAL A 50 1.41 1.36 -5.29
N ASP A 51 2.44 1.66 -6.08
CA ASP A 51 3.29 0.65 -6.72
C ASP A 51 4.05 -0.19 -5.68
N HIS A 52 4.39 0.36 -4.51
CA HIS A 52 5.02 -0.42 -3.46
C HIS A 52 4.07 -1.46 -2.85
N TYR A 53 2.80 -1.08 -2.68
CA TYR A 53 1.80 -1.97 -2.09
C TYR A 53 1.20 -2.96 -3.11
N SER A 54 0.90 -2.46 -4.30
CA SER A 54 0.30 -3.19 -5.42
C SER A 54 1.08 -2.89 -6.70
N PRO A 55 2.27 -3.50 -6.86
CA PRO A 55 3.12 -3.24 -8.02
C PRO A 55 2.38 -3.55 -9.32
N PRO A 56 2.58 -2.73 -10.37
CA PRO A 56 2.01 -3.02 -11.67
C PRO A 56 2.48 -4.39 -12.16
N LYS A 57 1.59 -5.12 -12.83
CA LYS A 57 1.98 -6.38 -13.49
C LYS A 57 3.07 -6.07 -14.49
N LYS A 58 4.20 -6.77 -14.41
CA LYS A 58 5.22 -6.70 -15.46
C LYS A 58 4.58 -7.15 -16.77
N VAL A 59 4.67 -6.31 -17.79
CA VAL A 59 4.42 -6.75 -19.17
C VAL A 59 5.65 -7.56 -19.54
N GLU A 60 5.47 -8.86 -19.78
CA GLU A 60 6.51 -9.72 -20.33
C GLU A 60 6.52 -9.47 -21.84
N ASP A 61 7.66 -9.02 -22.37
CA ASP A 61 7.90 -8.79 -23.81
C ASP A 61 8.17 -10.10 -24.56
#